data_AF-A0A4U9D1K7-F1
#
_entry.id   AF-A0A4U9D1K7-F1
#
_cell.length_a   1.000
_cell.length_b   1.000
_cell.length_c   1.000
_cell.angle_alpha   90.00
_cell.angle_beta   90.00
_cell.angle_gamma   90.00
#
_symmetry.space_group_name_H-M   'P 1'
#
loop_
_entity.id
_entity.type
_entity.pdbx_description
1 polymer ?
#
loop_
_entity_poly.entity_id
_entity_poly.type
_entity_poly.pdbx_seq_one_letter_code
_entity_poly.pdbx_strand_id
1 'polypeptide(L)' 'MLDYAAFPQQRQALICQILQENGRVVCAELATRLNVSEHTIRRDLHELSKGGFCKKVTAGR' A
#
# COMPACT_ATOMS: atom_id res chain seq x y z
N MET A 1 -0.01 4.21 19.60
CA MET A 1 0.38 3.25 18.55
C MET A 1 -0.61 3.46 17.41
N LEU A 2 -0.16 3.87 16.22
CA LEU A 2 -1.09 4.08 15.12
C LEU A 2 -1.57 2.71 14.64
N ASP A 3 -2.83 2.38 14.90
CA ASP A 3 -3.46 1.17 14.38
C ASP A 3 -3.74 1.35 12.90
N TYR A 4 -2.69 1.23 12.09
CA TYR A 4 -2.83 1.23 10.64
C TYR A 4 -3.79 0.13 10.19
N ALA A 5 -3.98 -0.94 10.98
CA ALA A 5 -5.00 -1.96 10.80
C ALA A 5 -6.43 -1.39 10.78
N ALA A 6 -6.74 -0.44 11.66
CA ALA A 6 -8.07 0.12 11.86
C ALA A 6 -8.46 1.19 10.82
N PHE A 7 -7.48 1.86 10.20
CA PHE A 7 -7.72 2.98 9.27
C PHE A 7 -7.18 2.68 7.86
N PRO A 8 -7.94 1.95 7.02
CA PRO A 8 -7.48 1.55 5.69
C PRO A 8 -7.22 2.75 4.77
N GLN A 9 -8.01 3.83 4.84
CA GLN A 9 -7.80 5.01 3.99
C GLN A 9 -6.47 5.72 4.29
N GLN A 10 -6.10 5.88 5.58
CA GLN A 10 -4.82 6.48 5.95
C GLN A 10 -3.65 5.62 5.51
N ARG A 11 -3.76 4.30 5.72
CA ARG A 11 -2.76 3.32 5.30
C ARG A 11 -2.56 3.36 3.78
N GLN A 12 -3.66 3.36 3.03
CA GLN A 12 -3.68 3.44 1.56
C GLN A 12 -3.04 4.73 1.03
N ALA A 13 -3.36 5.88 1.63
CA ALA A 13 -2.74 7.16 1.26
C ALA A 13 -1.22 7.12 1.45
N LEU A 14 -0.76 6.57 2.59
CA LEU A 14 0.66 6.38 2.87
C LEU A 14 1.33 5.45 1.86
N ILE A 15 0.68 4.34 1.49
CA ILE A 15 1.18 3.40 0.48
C ILE A 15 1.33 4.08 -0.89
N CYS A 16 0.32 4.83 -1.36
CA CYS A 16 0.45 5.56 -2.63
C CYS A 16 1.52 6.68 -2.53
N GLN A 17 1.68 7.35 -1.38
CA GLN A 17 2.74 8.34 -1.19
C GLN A 17 4.13 7.70 -1.30
N ILE A 18 4.38 6.60 -0.58
CA ILE A 18 5.64 5.85 -0.67
C ILE A 18 5.89 5.38 -2.10
N LEU A 19 4.84 4.91 -2.80
CA LEU A 19 4.94 4.50 -4.20
C LEU A 19 5.30 5.67 -5.13
N GLN A 20 4.76 6.87 -4.90
CA GLN A 20 5.10 8.06 -5.66
C GLN A 20 6.54 8.54 -5.38
N GLU A 21 6.98 8.49 -4.12
CA GLU A 21 8.32 8.93 -3.72
C GLU A 21 9.41 7.94 -4.15
N ASN A 22 9.17 6.63 -4.01
CA ASN A 22 10.16 5.58 -4.28
C ASN A 22 10.01 4.95 -5.68
N GLY A 23 8.91 5.20 -6.38
CA GLY A 23 8.55 4.58 -7.66
C GLY A 23 8.13 3.11 -7.56
N ARG A 24 8.38 2.44 -6.43
CA ARG A 24 8.03 1.04 -6.16
C ARG A 24 7.75 0.83 -4.69
N VAL A 25 6.94 -0.18 -4.37
CA VAL A 25 6.72 -0.66 -3.00
C VAL A 25 6.73 -2.17 -2.95
N VAL A 26 7.20 -2.73 -1.83
CA VAL A 26 7.22 -4.18 -1.59
C VAL A 26 6.23 -4.49 -0.46
N CYS A 27 5.39 -5.51 -0.64
CA CYS A 27 4.35 -5.87 0.34
C CYS A 27 4.96 -6.19 1.72
N ALA A 28 6.03 -6.99 1.76
CA ALA A 28 6.72 -7.36 3.00
C ALA A 28 7.32 -6.15 3.74
N GLU A 29 7.89 -5.19 3.00
CA GLU A 29 8.44 -3.97 3.58
C GLU A 29 7.34 -3.09 4.19
N LEU A 30 6.24 -2.89 3.44
CA LEU A 30 5.08 -2.14 3.92
C LEU A 30 4.42 -2.81 5.13
N ALA A 31 4.29 -4.14 5.12
CA ALA A 31 3.75 -4.92 6.22
C ALA A 31 4.54 -4.69 7.51
N THR A 32 5.87 -4.76 7.42
CA THR A 32 6.78 -4.52 8.53
C THR A 32 6.71 -3.06 9.02
N ARG A 33 6.72 -2.08 8.09
CA ARG A 33 6.69 -0.65 8.43
C ARG A 33 5.38 -0.22 9.09
N LEU A 34 4.26 -0.73 8.59
CA LEU A 34 2.91 -0.36 9.05
C LEU A 34 2.42 -1.28 10.16
N ASN A 35 3.22 -2.28 10.56
CA ASN A 35 2.89 -3.29 11.55
C ASN A 35 1.56 -4.01 11.25
N VAL A 36 1.39 -4.42 9.99
CA VAL A 36 0.20 -5.15 9.50
C VAL A 36 0.62 -6.40 8.73
N SER A 37 -0.32 -7.32 8.51
CA SER A 37 -0.05 -8.50 7.68
C SER A 37 0.13 -8.15 6.21
N GLU A 38 0.97 -8.91 5.50
CA GLU A 38 1.13 -8.77 4.03
C GLU A 38 -0.19 -8.90 3.27
N HIS A 39 -1.09 -9.77 3.74
CA HIS A 39 -2.43 -9.90 3.18
C HIS A 39 -3.17 -8.54 3.23
N THR A 40 -3.11 -7.83 4.36
CA THR A 40 -3.73 -6.52 4.51
C THR A 40 -3.18 -5.54 3.47
N ILE A 41 -1.87 -5.47 3.31
CA ILE A 41 -1.22 -4.62 2.30
C ILE A 41 -1.64 -5.00 0.88
N ARG A 42 -1.66 -6.30 0.56
CA ARG A 42 -2.12 -6.78 -0.76
C ARG A 42 -3.56 -6.36 -1.05
N ARG A 43 -4.42 -6.43 -0.04
CA ARG A 43 -5.82 -5.99 -0.14
C ARG A 43 -5.90 -4.49 -0.38
N ASP A 44 -5.13 -3.68 0.33
CA ASP A 44 -5.08 -2.23 0.10
C ASP A 44 -4.57 -1.87 -1.28
N LEU A 45 -3.49 -2.50 -1.73
CA LEU A 45 -2.95 -2.30 -3.08
C LEU A 45 -3.98 -2.70 -4.16
N HIS A 46 -4.74 -3.76 -3.91
CA HIS A 46 -5.81 -4.19 -4.81
C HIS A 46 -6.95 -3.16 -4.87
N GLU A 47 -7.43 -2.68 -3.72
CA GLU A 47 -8.45 -1.63 -3.64
C GLU A 47 -7.98 -0.31 -4.28
N LEU A 48 -6.72 0.10 -4.03
CA LEU A 48 -6.08 1.26 -4.65
C LEU A 48 -5.98 1.14 -6.17
N SER A 49 -5.67 -0.07 -6.66
CA SER A 49 -5.64 -0.37 -8.10
C SER A 49 -7.04 -0.35 -8.71
N LYS A 50 -8.07 -0.79 -7.96
CA LYS A 50 -9.45 -0.83 -8.41
C LYS A 50 -10.11 0.55 -8.41
N GLY A 51 -9.76 1.39 -7.43
CA GLY A 51 -10.26 2.76 -7.29
C GLY A 51 -9.58 3.77 -8.22
N GLY A 52 -8.60 3.36 -9.04
CA GLY A 52 -7.90 4.24 -9.99
C GLY A 52 -6.93 5.25 -9.37
N PHE A 53 -6.77 5.25 -8.03
CA PHE A 53 -5.89 6.17 -7.30
C PHE A 53 -4.41 5.87 -7.51
N CYS A 54 -4.06 4.59 -7.63
CA CYS A 54 -2.72 4.18 -7.99
C CYS A 54 -2.81 3.64 -9.44
N LYS A 55 -2.58 4.51 -10.43
CA LYS A 55 -2.31 4.08 -11.82
C LYS A 55 -1.18 3.09 -11.75
N LYS A 56 -1.52 1.80 -11.85
CA LYS A 56 -0.68 0.63 -11.98
C LYS A 56 0.73 1.04 -12.45
N VAL A 57 1.70 1.14 -11.52
CA VAL A 57 3.10 0.96 -11.91
C VAL A 57 3.15 -0.49 -12.35
N THR A 58 2.99 -0.65 -13.66
CA THR A 58 3.16 -1.91 -14.37
C THR A 58 4.48 -2.47 -13.87
N ALA A 59 4.40 -3.52 -13.05
CA ALA A 59 5.53 -4.41 -12.85
C ALA A 59 6.01 -4.74 -14.26
N GLY A 60 7.23 -4.28 -14.59
CA GLY A 60 7.86 -4.57 -15.86
C GLY A 60 7.77 -6.07 -16.12
N ARG A 61 7.59 -6.41 -17.40
CA ARG A 61 7.38 -7.76 -17.93
C ARG A 61 8.09 -8.87 -17.17
#